data_AF-A0A2V9F9X8-F1
#
_entry.id   AF-A0A2V9F9X8-F1
#
_cell.length_a   1.000
_cell.length_b   1.000
_cell.length_c   1.000
_cell.angle_alpha   90.00
_cell.angle_beta   90.00
_cell.angle_gamma   90.00
#
_symmetry.space_group_name_H-M   'P 1'
#
loop_
_entity.id
_entity.type
_entity.pdbx_description
1 polymer ?
#
loop_
_entity_poly.entity_id
_entity_poly.type
_entity_poly.pdbx_seq_one_letter_code
_entity_poly.pdbx_strand_id
1 'polypeptide(L)' 'YRVPYTQSLEFFSALQRQGVPSKLVVFPDEGHWVLKPQNSQFWYKTFLDWLGTYLQ' A
#
# COMPACT_ATOMS: atom_id res chain seq x y z
N TYR A 1 18.68 -6.29 2.93
CA TYR A 1 17.22 -6.07 2.85
C TYR A 1 16.59 -7.20 2.05
N ARG A 2 15.50 -7.81 2.53
CA ARG A 2 14.82 -8.90 1.80
C ARG A 2 13.65 -8.40 0.92
N VAL A 3 13.06 -7.25 1.25
CA VAL A 3 11.96 -6.61 0.51
C VAL A 3 12.26 -5.11 0.34
N PRO A 4 12.99 -4.70 -0.73
CA PRO A 4 13.30 -3.30 -1.02
C PRO A 4 12.07 -2.47 -1.40
N TYR A 5 12.02 -1.21 -0.96
CA TYR A 5 10.95 -0.26 -1.32
C TYR A 5 10.83 -0.02 -2.83
N THR A 6 11.93 -0.08 -3.59
CA THR A 6 11.89 0.12 -5.05
C THR A 6 11.00 -0.88 -5.77
N GLN A 7 10.86 -2.11 -5.26
CA GLN A 7 10.00 -3.14 -5.88
C GLN A 7 8.52 -2.76 -5.84
N SER A 8 8.05 -2.07 -4.79
CA SER A 8 6.66 -1.60 -4.75
C SER A 8 6.42 -0.47 -5.76
N LEU A 9 7.42 0.40 -5.96
CA LEU A 9 7.35 1.47 -6.96
C LEU A 9 7.36 0.94 -8.39
N GLU A 10 8.20 -0.05 -8.67
CA GLU A 10 8.27 -0.71 -9.99
C GLU A 10 6.92 -1.33 -10.34
N PHE A 11 6.33 -2.10 -9.42
CA PHE A 11 5.03 -2.74 -9.64
C PHE A 11 3.90 -1.71 -9.78
N PHE A 12 3.85 -0.70 -8.90
CA PHE A 12 2.86 0.37 -9.00
C PHE A 12 2.96 1.10 -10.34
N SER A 13 4.18 1.46 -10.77
CA SER A 13 4.40 2.11 -12.07
C SER A 13 3.93 1.24 -13.24
N ALA A 14 4.14 -0.08 -13.17
CA ALA A 14 3.63 -1.00 -14.18
C ALA A 14 2.09 -1.02 -14.22
N LEU A 15 1.42 -1.06 -13.06
CA LEU A 15 -0.05 -1.01 -12.97
C LEU A 15 -0.61 0.30 -13.54
N GLN A 16 0.03 1.43 -13.23
CA GLN A 16 -0.37 2.74 -13.76
C GLN A 16 -0.29 2.77 -15.30
N ARG A 17 0.78 2.20 -15.90
CA ARG A 17 0.92 2.11 -17.37
C ARG A 17 -0.14 1.24 -18.02
N GLN A 18 -0.63 0.22 -17.31
CA GLN A 18 -1.67 -0.69 -17.80
C GLN A 18 -3.09 -0.16 -17.55
N GLY A 19 -3.24 1.02 -16.93
CA GLY A 19 -4.54 1.58 -16.56
C GLY A 19 -5.26 0.75 -15.49
N VAL A 20 -4.54 -0.09 -14.75
CA VAL A 20 -5.13 -0.90 -13.68
C VAL A 20 -5.32 -0.01 -12.45
N PRO A 21 -6.56 0.14 -11.94
CA PRO A 21 -6.81 0.86 -10.71
C PRO A 21 -5.93 0.32 -9.58
N SER A 22 -5.10 1.20 -9.02
CA SER A 22 -4.14 0.82 -7.98
C SER A 22 -3.89 1.99 -7.05
N LYS A 23 -3.54 1.69 -5.80
CA LYS A 23 -3.29 2.66 -4.74
C LYS A 23 -1.96 2.33 -4.06
N LEU A 24 -1.08 3.32 -3.96
CA LEU A 24 0.19 3.21 -3.24
C LEU A 24 0.09 3.90 -1.88
N VAL A 25 0.45 3.18 -0.82
CA VAL A 25 0.53 3.71 0.56
C VAL A 25 1.96 3.54 1.05
N VAL A 26 2.55 4.62 1.55
CA VAL A 26 3.96 4.66 1.99
C VAL A 26 4.02 5.14 3.43
N PHE A 27 4.75 4.40 4.27
CA PHE A 27 5.06 4.77 5.65
C PHE A 27 6.57 5.03 5.76
N PRO A 28 7.03 6.29 5.62
CA PRO A 28 8.45 6.62 5.55
C PRO A 28 9.19 6.38 6.87
N ASP A 29 8.45 6.23 7.97
CA ASP A 29 8.92 6.11 9.34
C ASP A 29 8.66 4.72 9.94
N GLU A 30 8.34 3.73 9.10
CA GLU A 30 8.13 2.32 9.43
C GLU A 30 9.13 1.41 8.69
N GLY A 31 9.26 0.17 9.17
CA GLY A 31 10.14 -0.83 8.58
C GLY A 31 9.37 -1.91 7.79
N HIS A 32 9.66 -3.17 8.10
CA HIS A 32 8.97 -4.32 7.48
C HIS A 32 7.52 -4.51 7.98
N TRP A 33 7.15 -3.84 9.08
CA TRP A 33 5.85 -3.92 9.73
C TRP A 33 5.33 -2.51 10.01
N VAL A 34 4.01 -2.34 10.06
CA VAL A 34 3.35 -1.10 10.46
C VAL A 34 3.05 -1.16 11.96
N LEU A 35 3.91 -0.57 12.79
CA LEU A 35 3.87 -0.77 14.25
C LEU A 35 3.29 0.44 15.01
N LYS A 36 3.42 1.66 14.48
CA LYS A 36 2.91 2.85 15.17
C LYS A 36 1.38 2.82 15.17
N PRO A 37 0.72 3.08 16.30
CA PRO A 37 -0.74 2.96 16.41
C PRO A 37 -1.50 3.76 15.35
N GLN A 38 -1.05 4.99 15.06
CA GLN A 38 -1.66 5.86 14.06
C GLN A 38 -1.51 5.31 12.64
N ASN A 39 -0.32 4.78 12.32
CA ASN A 39 -0.05 4.17 11.02
C ASN A 39 -0.86 2.89 10.83
N SER A 40 -0.98 2.05 11.87
CA SER A 40 -1.80 0.84 11.81
C SER A 40 -3.28 1.16 11.58
N GLN A 41 -3.83 2.16 12.27
CA GLN A 41 -5.21 2.60 12.04
C GLN A 41 -5.42 3.08 10.60
N PHE A 42 -4.50 3.90 10.09
CA PHE A 42 -4.56 4.37 8.71
C PHE A 42 -4.46 3.23 7.69
N TRP A 43 -3.58 2.26 7.94
CA TRP A 43 -3.44 1.06 7.12
C TRP A 43 -4.74 0.27 7.04
N TYR A 44 -5.32 -0.10 8.20
CA TYR A 44 -6.55 -0.89 8.22
C TYR A 44 -7.73 -0.15 7.59
N LYS A 45 -7.87 1.15 7.86
CA LYS A 45 -8.91 1.97 7.20
C LYS A 45 -8.75 1.94 5.69
N THR A 46 -7.55 2.21 5.18
CA THR A 46 -7.29 2.25 3.74
C THR A 46 -7.54 0.89 3.08
N PHE A 47 -7.14 -0.20 3.74
CA PHE A 47 -7.35 -1.56 3.26
C PHE A 47 -8.84 -1.93 3.19
N LEU A 48 -9.59 -1.67 4.26
CA LEU A 48 -11.03 -1.96 4.30
C LEU A 48 -11.82 -1.11 3.30
N ASP A 49 -11.50 0.17 3.16
CA ASP A 49 -12.12 1.07 2.16
C ASP A 49 -11.87 0.55 0.73
N TRP A 50 -10.68 0.00 0.46
CA TRP A 50 -10.36 -0.62 -0.83
C TRP A 50 -11.20 -1.88 -1.08
N LEU A 51 -11.27 -2.81 -0.10
CA LEU A 51 -12.12 -3.99 -0.24
C LEU A 51 -13.59 -3.61 -0.46
N GLY A 52 -14.09 -2.60 0.25
CA GLY A 52 -15.45 -2.08 0.08
C GLY A 52 -15.75 -1.53 -1.31
N THR A 53 -14.72 -1.15 -2.08
CA THR A 53 -14.89 -0.69 -3.47
C THR A 53 -15.08 -1.85 -4.45
N TYR A 54 -14.54 -3.03 -4.17
CA TYR A 54 -14.45 -4.14 -5.13
C TYR A 54 -15.16 -5.44 -4.72
N LEU A 55 -15.48 -5.63 -3.44
CA LEU A 55 -16.02 -6.88 -2.88
C LEU A 55 -17.42 -6.73 -2.27
N GLN A 56 -18.20 -5.73 -2.66
CA GLN A 56 -19.61 -5.57 -2.23
C GLN A 56 -20.56 -6.50 -2.97
#